data_AF-A0A9X5AE09-F1
#
_entry.id   AF-A0A9X5AE09-F1
#
_cell.length_a   1.000
_cell.length_b   1.000
_cell.length_c   1.000
_cell.angle_alpha   90.00
_cell.angle_beta   90.00
_cell.angle_gamma   90.00
#
_symmetry.space_group_name_H-M   'P 1'
#
loop_
_entity.id
_entity.type
_entity.pdbx_description
1 polymer ?
#
loop_
_entity_poly.entity_id
_entity_poly.type
_entity_poly.pdbx_seq_one_letter_code
_entity_poly.pdbx_strand_id
1 'polypeptide(L)'
;MKELPKISEAELEVMKELWSKSPQTANEVIEVLEVKMDWKPKTIRTLINRLVHKEAVAYHQDKGRLYSYYPLVSQDSYLQVETKSLLKRFYGAAFKPLLVNFLKEEKLSSEDINELKRILDEKTEENQRKDRL
;
A
#
# COMPACT_ATOMS: atom_id res chain seq x y z
N MET A 1 15.83 4.58 9.49
CA MET A 1 14.75 3.70 8.97
C MET A 1 15.08 3.39 7.52
N LYS A 2 15.03 2.12 7.09
CA LYS A 2 15.24 1.75 5.68
C LYS A 2 14.09 2.36 4.86
N GLU A 3 14.39 3.09 3.79
CA GLU A 3 13.35 3.57 2.88
C GLU A 3 12.65 2.36 2.23
N LEU A 4 11.32 2.39 2.16
CA LEU A 4 10.58 1.32 1.49
C LEU A 4 10.88 1.34 -0.02
N PRO A 5 10.95 0.16 -0.66
CA PRO A 5 11.17 0.08 -2.09
C PRO A 5 10.04 0.76 -2.86
N LYS A 6 10.40 1.47 -3.93
CA LYS A 6 9.41 2.08 -4.85
C LYS A 6 8.71 1.00 -5.65
N ILE A 7 7.43 0.79 -5.39
CA ILE A 7 6.56 -0.15 -6.09
C ILE A 7 5.76 0.65 -7.12
N SER A 8 5.84 0.27 -8.39
CA SER A 8 5.06 0.87 -9.47
C SER A 8 3.61 0.36 -9.47
N GLU A 9 2.70 1.01 -10.18
CA GLU A 9 1.29 0.58 -10.25
C GLU A 9 1.13 -0.86 -10.72
N ALA A 10 1.89 -1.29 -11.74
CA ALA A 10 1.85 -2.67 -12.21
C ALA A 10 2.41 -3.67 -11.19
N GLU A 11 3.46 -3.28 -10.45
CA GLU A 11 4.02 -4.11 -9.38
C GLU A 11 3.10 -4.17 -8.15
N LEU A 12 2.32 -3.11 -7.91
CA LEU A 12 1.35 -3.05 -6.82
C LEU A 12 0.26 -4.11 -6.97
N GLU A 13 -0.18 -4.41 -8.19
CA GLU A 13 -1.15 -5.49 -8.42
C GLU A 13 -0.60 -6.87 -8.05
N VAL A 14 0.69 -7.10 -8.26
CA VAL A 14 1.38 -8.32 -7.78
C VAL A 14 1.48 -8.32 -6.24
N MET A 15 1.80 -7.17 -5.64
CA MET A 15 1.86 -7.06 -4.17
C MET A 15 0.48 -7.27 -3.52
N LYS A 16 -0.61 -6.75 -4.10
CA LYS A 16 -1.98 -6.97 -3.63
C LYS A 16 -2.33 -8.46 -3.60
N GLU A 17 -1.95 -9.20 -4.63
CA GLU A 17 -2.16 -10.65 -4.65
C GLU A 17 -1.37 -11.36 -3.54
N LEU A 18 -0.07 -11.03 -3.38
CA LEU A 18 0.78 -11.60 -2.34
C LEU A 18 0.40 -11.19 -0.92
N TRP A 19 -0.19 -10.01 -0.71
CA TRP A 19 -0.77 -9.60 0.57
C TRP A 19 -2.07 -10.34 0.87
N SER A 20 -2.88 -10.59 -0.15
CA SER A 20 -4.12 -11.36 0.00
C SER A 20 -3.85 -12.82 0.35
N LYS A 21 -2.81 -13.43 -0.24
CA LYS A 21 -2.42 -14.80 0.01
C LYS A 21 -0.91 -14.95 -0.13
N SER A 22 -0.22 -15.37 0.92
CA SER A 22 1.18 -15.75 0.85
C SER A 22 1.48 -16.94 1.76
N PRO A 23 2.52 -17.75 1.43
CA PRO A 23 3.34 -17.68 0.20
C PRO A 23 2.59 -18.20 -1.04
N GLN A 24 2.99 -17.76 -2.24
CA GLN A 24 2.45 -18.23 -3.52
C GLN A 24 3.55 -18.47 -4.55
N THR A 25 3.39 -19.49 -5.37
CA THR A 25 4.25 -19.73 -6.54
C THR A 25 3.99 -18.71 -7.64
N ALA A 26 4.95 -18.53 -8.54
CA ALA A 26 4.76 -17.64 -9.69
C ALA A 26 3.55 -18.06 -10.56
N ASN A 27 3.25 -19.36 -10.65
CA ASN A 27 2.13 -19.86 -11.45
C ASN A 27 0.79 -19.49 -10.80
N GLU A 28 0.66 -19.61 -9.47
CA GLU A 28 -0.55 -19.20 -8.76
C GLU A 28 -0.82 -17.70 -8.94
N VAL A 29 0.21 -16.86 -8.85
CA VAL A 29 0.08 -15.42 -9.12
C VAL A 29 -0.32 -15.16 -10.58
N ILE A 30 0.24 -15.92 -11.53
CA ILE A 30 -0.12 -15.82 -12.96
C ILE A 30 -1.60 -16.16 -13.18
N GLU A 31 -2.09 -17.26 -12.63
CA GLU A 31 -3.48 -17.71 -12.81
C GLU A 31 -4.48 -16.63 -12.40
N VAL A 32 -4.18 -15.88 -11.34
CA VAL A 32 -5.06 -14.80 -10.86
C VAL A 32 -4.89 -13.52 -11.69
N LEU A 33 -3.67 -13.09 -11.97
CA LEU A 33 -3.42 -11.81 -12.61
C LEU A 33 -3.59 -11.83 -14.14
N GLU A 34 -3.43 -12.99 -14.79
CA GLU A 34 -3.71 -13.13 -16.22
C GLU A 34 -5.20 -12.87 -16.50
N VAL A 35 -6.09 -13.35 -15.64
CA VAL A 35 -7.54 -13.10 -15.75
C VAL A 35 -7.91 -11.67 -15.37
N LYS A 36 -7.32 -11.12 -14.30
CA LYS A 36 -7.66 -9.78 -13.79
C LYS A 36 -7.12 -8.64 -14.67
N MET A 37 -5.94 -8.82 -15.28
CA MET A 37 -5.18 -7.73 -15.91
C MET A 37 -4.88 -7.95 -17.41
N ASP A 38 -5.24 -9.11 -17.97
CA ASP A 38 -4.88 -9.52 -19.36
C ASP A 38 -3.36 -9.48 -19.64
N TRP A 39 -2.55 -9.68 -18.60
CA TRP A 39 -1.09 -9.72 -18.75
C TRP A 39 -0.61 -11.11 -19.13
N LYS A 40 0.30 -11.18 -20.10
CA LYS A 40 0.97 -12.44 -20.43
C LYS A 40 1.80 -12.95 -19.25
N PRO A 41 1.94 -14.27 -19.05
CA PRO A 41 2.71 -14.87 -17.95
C PRO A 41 4.15 -14.33 -17.82
N LYS A 42 4.80 -14.02 -18.95
CA LYS A 42 6.15 -13.43 -18.97
C LYS A 42 6.21 -12.05 -18.30
N THR A 43 5.18 -11.23 -18.46
CA THR A 43 5.07 -9.91 -17.84
C THR A 43 4.99 -10.06 -16.32
N ILE A 44 4.12 -10.95 -15.85
CA ILE A 44 3.92 -11.20 -14.42
C ILE A 44 5.21 -11.72 -13.77
N ARG A 45 5.91 -12.68 -14.41
CA ARG A 45 7.23 -13.14 -13.94
C ARG A 45 8.27 -12.01 -13.88
N THR A 46 8.24 -11.10 -14.85
CA THR A 46 9.14 -9.94 -14.86
C THR A 46 8.84 -9.00 -13.69
N LEU A 47 7.55 -8.76 -13.38
CA LEU A 47 7.14 -7.93 -12.25
C LEU A 47 7.53 -8.57 -10.90
N ILE A 48 7.32 -9.88 -10.73
CA ILE A 48 7.76 -10.63 -9.54
C ILE A 48 9.28 -10.49 -9.38
N ASN A 49 10.06 -10.72 -10.44
CA ASN A 49 11.51 -10.58 -10.39
C ASN A 49 11.95 -9.16 -10.02
N ARG A 50 11.29 -8.11 -10.57
CA ARG A 50 11.59 -6.72 -10.20
C ARG A 50 11.32 -6.45 -8.73
N LEU A 51 10.22 -6.97 -8.19
CA LEU A 51 9.90 -6.86 -6.76
C LEU A 51 10.94 -7.56 -5.88
N VAL A 52 11.45 -8.72 -6.32
CA VAL A 52 12.55 -9.42 -5.64
C VAL A 52 13.84 -8.59 -5.68
N HIS A 53 14.20 -8.02 -6.83
CA HIS A 53 15.38 -7.15 -6.95
C HIS A 53 15.28 -5.89 -6.09
N LYS A 54 14.05 -5.42 -5.82
CA LYS A 54 13.77 -4.29 -4.94
C LYS A 54 13.72 -4.65 -3.46
N GLU A 55 13.96 -5.92 -3.10
CA GLU A 55 13.77 -6.41 -1.72
C GLU A 55 12.33 -6.19 -1.18
N ALA A 56 11.34 -6.05 -2.07
CA ALA A 56 9.94 -5.93 -1.69
C ALA A 56 9.28 -7.31 -1.48
N VAL A 57 9.80 -8.32 -2.17
CA VAL A 57 9.36 -9.72 -2.14
C VAL A 57 10.58 -10.60 -1.96
N ALA A 58 10.47 -11.64 -1.15
CA ALA A 58 11.45 -12.71 -1.08
C ALA A 58 10.83 -14.00 -1.60
N TYR A 59 11.66 -15.03 -1.74
CA TYR A 59 11.22 -16.36 -2.10
C TYR A 59 11.92 -17.40 -1.24
N HIS A 60 11.27 -18.53 -1.03
CA HIS A 60 11.91 -19.75 -0.56
C HIS A 60 11.86 -20.79 -1.68
N GLN A 61 12.87 -21.65 -1.69
CA GLN A 61 12.90 -22.81 -2.57
C GLN A 61 12.14 -23.95 -1.90
N ASP A 62 11.08 -24.41 -2.55
CA ASP A 62 10.32 -25.59 -2.14
C ASP A 62 11.02 -26.87 -2.64
N LYS A 63 10.26 -27.94 -2.81
CA LYS A 63 10.77 -29.19 -3.39
C LYS A 63 11.26 -28.96 -4.83
N GLY A 64 12.54 -29.25 -5.06
CA GLY A 64 13.14 -29.20 -6.39
C GLY A 64 13.34 -27.77 -6.89
N ARG A 65 12.77 -27.43 -8.05
CA ARG A 65 12.91 -26.11 -8.70
C ARG A 65 11.67 -25.22 -8.55
N LEU A 66 10.79 -25.54 -7.61
CA LEU A 66 9.63 -24.74 -7.30
C LEU A 66 10.02 -23.65 -6.29
N TYR A 67 9.57 -22.43 -6.55
CA TYR A 67 9.83 -21.28 -5.70
C TYR A 67 8.50 -20.62 -5.33
N SER A 68 8.33 -20.34 -4.05
CA SER A 68 7.19 -19.62 -3.51
C SER A 68 7.62 -18.28 -2.96
N TYR A 69 6.89 -17.25 -3.35
CA TYR A 69 7.16 -15.84 -3.12
C TYR A 69 6.29 -15.32 -1.96
N TYR A 70 6.85 -14.41 -1.17
CA TYR A 70 6.16 -13.79 -0.04
C TYR A 70 6.63 -12.34 0.14
N PRO A 71 5.74 -11.44 0.62
CA PRO A 71 6.07 -10.03 0.76
C PRO A 71 7.03 -9.79 1.94
N LEU A 72 8.01 -8.92 1.74
CA LEU A 72 8.87 -8.38 2.81
C LEU A 72 8.36 -7.03 3.34
N VAL A 73 7.51 -6.37 2.55
CA VAL A 73 6.85 -5.11 2.90
C VAL A 73 5.40 -5.40 3.25
N SER A 74 4.92 -4.97 4.42
CA SER A 74 3.51 -5.11 4.78
C SER A 74 2.64 -4.10 4.04
N GLN A 75 1.38 -4.46 3.77
CA GLN A 75 0.42 -3.57 3.12
C GLN A 75 0.24 -2.25 3.90
N ASP A 76 0.15 -2.32 5.23
CA ASP A 76 -0.01 -1.14 6.08
C ASP A 76 1.22 -0.23 6.01
N SER A 77 2.43 -0.79 6.03
CA SER A 77 3.66 0.01 5.94
C SER A 77 3.77 0.70 4.58
N TYR A 78 3.42 0.00 3.50
CA TYR A 78 3.37 0.57 2.16
C TYR A 78 2.36 1.71 2.08
N LEU A 79 1.13 1.49 2.58
CA LEU A 79 0.08 2.49 2.54
C LEU A 79 0.47 3.73 3.35
N GLN A 80 1.02 3.57 4.55
CA GLN A 80 1.46 4.72 5.36
C GLN A 80 2.52 5.58 4.65
N VAL A 81 3.49 4.95 3.98
CA VAL A 81 4.54 5.67 3.26
C VAL A 81 3.98 6.33 2.01
N GLU A 82 3.13 5.63 1.26
CA GLU A 82 2.51 6.16 0.05
C GLU A 82 1.57 7.32 0.36
N THR A 83 0.74 7.22 1.41
CA THR A 83 -0.09 8.34 1.90
C THR A 83 0.78 9.53 2.28
N LYS A 84 1.88 9.34 3.05
CA LYS A 84 2.79 10.45 3.38
C LYS A 84 3.41 11.09 2.14
N SER A 85 3.81 10.29 1.15
CA SER A 85 4.37 10.75 -0.11
C SER A 85 3.36 11.55 -0.92
N LEU A 86 2.14 11.01 -1.07
CA LEU A 86 1.01 11.67 -1.72
C LEU A 86 0.71 13.01 -1.04
N LEU A 87 0.55 13.00 0.28
CA LEU A 87 0.31 14.21 1.05
C LEU A 87 1.43 15.22 0.85
N LYS A 88 2.71 14.82 0.91
CA LYS A 88 3.89 15.67 0.66
C LYS A 88 3.83 16.37 -0.69
N ARG A 89 3.31 15.73 -1.73
CA ARG A 89 3.10 16.35 -3.06
C ARG A 89 2.01 17.42 -3.05
N PHE A 90 1.05 17.33 -2.13
CA PHE A 90 -0.05 18.29 -1.95
C PHE A 90 0.17 19.28 -0.79
N TYR A 91 1.31 19.22 -0.08
CA TYR A 91 1.58 20.09 1.07
C TYR A 91 1.57 21.58 0.67
N GLY A 92 0.90 22.39 1.48
CA GLY A 92 0.67 23.82 1.25
C GLY A 92 -0.82 24.16 1.17
N ALA A 93 -1.18 25.13 0.34
CA ALA A 93 -2.56 25.63 0.22
C ALA A 93 -3.56 24.61 -0.37
N ALA A 94 -3.09 23.51 -0.97
CA ALA A 94 -3.92 22.51 -1.66
C ALA A 94 -4.40 21.36 -0.76
N PHE A 95 -3.74 21.09 0.39
CA PHE A 95 -4.11 19.97 1.24
C PHE A 95 -5.50 20.11 1.88
N LYS A 96 -5.80 21.28 2.46
CA LYS A 96 -7.10 21.54 3.09
C LYS A 96 -8.26 21.42 2.08
N PRO A 97 -8.21 22.06 0.88
CA PRO A 97 -9.22 21.84 -0.16
C PRO A 97 -9.40 20.38 -0.58
N LEU A 98 -8.31 19.62 -0.75
CA LEU A 98 -8.37 18.21 -1.13
C LEU A 98 -9.09 17.36 -0.07
N LEU A 99 -8.73 17.54 1.21
CA LEU A 99 -9.36 16.83 2.32
C LEU A 99 -10.85 17.19 2.43
N VAL A 100 -11.20 18.46 2.26
CA VAL A 100 -12.60 18.91 2.28
C VAL A 100 -13.41 18.31 1.14
N ASN A 101 -12.87 18.24 -0.07
CA ASN A 101 -13.57 17.63 -1.20
C ASN A 101 -13.73 16.13 -0.99
N PHE A 102 -12.69 15.44 -0.53
CA PHE A 102 -12.76 14.00 -0.23
C PHE A 102 -13.86 13.69 0.79
N LEU A 103 -13.90 14.41 1.91
CA LEU A 103 -14.93 14.21 2.94
C LEU A 103 -16.36 14.57 2.48
N LYS A 104 -16.51 15.40 1.44
CA LYS A 104 -17.82 15.74 0.87
C LYS A 104 -18.33 14.69 -0.11
N GLU A 105 -17.44 14.05 -0.86
CA GLU A 105 -17.79 13.06 -1.88
C GLU A 105 -17.90 11.65 -1.29
N GLU A 106 -17.11 11.34 -0.26
CA GLU A 106 -17.07 10.00 0.33
C GLU A 106 -18.31 9.71 1.19
N LYS A 107 -18.86 8.50 1.04
CA LYS A 107 -19.96 8.02 1.89
C LYS A 107 -19.38 7.42 3.17
N LEU A 108 -19.26 8.25 4.21
CA LEU A 108 -18.81 7.82 5.53
C LEU A 108 -19.96 7.28 6.37
N SER A 109 -19.70 6.20 7.11
CA SER A 109 -20.64 5.71 8.12
C SER A 109 -20.70 6.63 9.34
N SER A 110 -21.70 6.45 10.20
CA SER A 110 -21.79 7.24 11.44
C SER A 110 -20.60 6.92 12.36
N GLU A 111 -20.15 5.68 12.35
CA GLU A 111 -18.98 5.19 13.07
C GLU A 111 -17.70 5.89 12.60
N ASP A 112 -17.45 5.93 11.29
CA ASP A 112 -16.28 6.61 10.70
C ASP A 112 -16.27 8.11 11.04
N ILE A 113 -17.43 8.77 10.96
CA ILE A 113 -17.57 10.19 11.30
C ILE A 113 -17.21 10.43 12.77
N ASN A 114 -17.68 9.57 13.68
CA ASN A 114 -17.40 9.71 15.10
C ASN A 114 -15.92 9.45 15.42
N GLU A 115 -15.30 8.48 14.77
CA GLU A 115 -13.87 8.24 14.91
C GLU A 115 -13.04 9.43 14.40
N LEU A 116 -13.38 9.98 13.23
CA LEU A 116 -12.73 11.18 12.69
C LEU A 116 -12.86 12.38 13.63
N LYS A 117 -14.04 12.62 14.21
CA LYS A 117 -14.24 13.69 15.20
C LYS A 117 -13.34 13.50 16.40
N ARG A 118 -13.29 12.30 16.97
CA ARG A 118 -12.43 11.99 18.12
C ARG A 118 -10.96 12.29 17.81
N ILE A 119 -10.47 11.87 16.66
CA ILE A 119 -9.08 12.13 16.24
C ILE A 119 -8.81 13.64 16.11
N LEU A 120 -9.75 14.42 15.57
CA LEU A 120 -9.63 15.87 15.44
C LEU A 120 -9.65 16.58 16.80
N ASP A 121 -10.49 16.13 17.72
CA ASP A 121 -10.58 16.67 19.08
C ASP A 121 -9.28 16.42 19.86
N GLU A 122 -8.75 15.18 19.83
CA GLU A 122 -7.45 14.82 20.40
C GLU A 122 -6.32 15.70 19.84
N LYS A 123 -6.31 15.94 18.52
CA LYS A 123 -5.32 16.82 17.88
C LYS A 123 -5.43 18.28 18.33
N THR A 124 -6.65 18.75 18.54
CA THR A 124 -6.92 20.11 19.00
C THR A 124 -6.40 20.29 20.43
N GLU A 125 -6.64 19.31 21.31
CA GLU A 125 -6.08 19.33 22.66
C GLU A 125 -4.55 19.30 22.67
N GLU A 126 -3.92 18.46 21.83
CA GLU A 126 -2.45 18.43 21.69
C GLU A 126 -1.88 19.79 21.30
N ASN A 127 -2.49 20.48 20.34
CA ASN A 127 -2.03 21.79 19.88
C ASN A 127 -2.23 22.86 20.96
N GLN A 128 -3.38 22.87 21.65
CA GLN A 128 -3.63 23.79 22.75
C GLN A 128 -2.68 23.60 23.93
N ARG A 129 -2.22 22.37 24.20
CA ARG A 129 -1.21 22.09 25.23
C ARG A 129 0.17 22.61 24.82
N LYS A 130 0.52 22.54 23.53
CA LYS A 130 1.78 23.07 23.00
C LYS A 130 1.84 24.59 22.98
N ASP A 131 0.73 25.27 22.72
CA ASP A 131 0.67 26.75 22.70
C ASP A 131 0.72 27.38 24.10
N ARG A 132 0.55 26.57 25.16
CA ARG A 132 0.60 26.99 26.57
C ARG A 132 1.97 26.76 27.24
N LEU A 133 2.91 26.13 26.55
CA LEU A 133 4.30 25.86 26.98
C LEU A 133 5.26 26.83 26.29
#